data_AF-A0A2T9VL78-F1
#
_entry.id   AF-A0A2T9VL78-F1
#
_cell.length_a   1.000
_cell.length_b   1.000
_cell.length_c   1.000
_cell.angle_alpha   90.00
_cell.angle_beta   90.00
_cell.angle_gamma   90.00
#
_symmetry.space_group_name_H-M   'P 1'
#
loop_
_entity.id
_entity.type
_entity.pdbx_description
1 polymer ?
#
loop_
_entity_poly.entity_id
_entity_poly.type
_entity_poly.pdbx_seq_one_letter_code
_entity_poly.pdbx_strand_id
1 'polypeptide(L)'
;DLAVLCTNASRNLALLEELGEKGCKTCIILSAPASQHEDLRACALRHNMRLLGPNSLGLLAPWQGLNASFSPVPIKRGKLAFISQSAAVSNTILDWAQQREMGFSYFIALGDSLDIDVDELLDYLARDSKTSAILLYLEQLS
;
A
#
# COMPACT_ATOMS: atom_id res chain seq x y z
N ASP A 1 1.10 -15.06 3.77
CA ASP A 1 0.57 -13.85 4.45
C ASP A 1 0.44 -12.66 3.51
N LEU A 2 1.55 -12.12 2.99
CA LEU A 2 1.57 -10.98 2.07
C LEU A 2 2.09 -11.38 0.69
N ALA A 3 1.45 -10.90 -0.38
CA ALA A 3 1.93 -10.97 -1.76
C ALA A 3 2.03 -9.58 -2.39
N VAL A 4 2.93 -9.41 -3.36
CA VAL A 4 3.07 -8.18 -4.15
C VAL A 4 2.99 -8.54 -5.64
N LEU A 5 1.99 -8.00 -6.33
CA LEU A 5 1.79 -8.18 -7.76
C LEU A 5 2.44 -7.03 -8.54
N CYS A 6 3.59 -7.34 -9.14
CA CYS A 6 4.38 -6.48 -10.02
C CYS A 6 4.39 -7.00 -11.46
N THR A 7 3.27 -7.56 -11.94
CA THR A 7 3.18 -8.21 -13.24
C THR A 7 2.44 -7.36 -14.27
N ASN A 8 2.46 -7.78 -15.53
CA ASN A 8 1.56 -7.21 -16.54
C ASN A 8 0.10 -7.38 -16.09
N ALA A 9 -0.73 -6.33 -16.25
CA ALA A 9 -2.10 -6.31 -15.76
C ALA A 9 -2.97 -7.46 -16.28
N SER A 10 -2.69 -8.01 -17.47
CA SER A 10 -3.41 -9.18 -18.00
C SER A 10 -3.31 -10.42 -17.10
N ARG A 11 -2.31 -10.49 -16.22
CA ARG A 11 -2.06 -11.63 -15.33
C ARG A 11 -2.60 -11.42 -13.91
N ASN A 12 -3.01 -10.20 -13.54
CA ASN A 12 -3.32 -9.86 -12.16
C ASN A 12 -4.44 -10.75 -11.57
N LEU A 13 -5.55 -10.90 -12.29
CA LEU A 13 -6.70 -11.66 -11.80
C LEU A 13 -6.37 -13.15 -11.62
N ALA A 14 -5.70 -13.76 -12.61
CA ALA A 14 -5.31 -15.16 -12.53
C ALA A 14 -4.34 -15.43 -11.35
N LEU A 15 -3.35 -14.56 -11.17
CA LEU A 15 -2.41 -14.67 -10.06
C LEU A 15 -3.08 -14.41 -8.71
N LEU A 16 -4.02 -13.48 -8.64
CA LEU A 16 -4.77 -13.20 -7.42
C LEU A 16 -5.62 -14.42 -7.00
N GLU A 17 -6.24 -15.10 -7.97
CA GLU A 17 -6.98 -16.35 -7.73
C GLU A 17 -6.06 -17.43 -7.17
N GLU A 18 -4.91 -17.68 -7.81
CA GLU A 18 -3.91 -18.66 -7.32
C GLU A 18 -3.39 -18.32 -5.91
N LEU A 19 -3.20 -17.03 -5.60
CA LEU A 19 -2.81 -16.57 -4.28
C LEU A 19 -3.90 -16.80 -3.25
N GLY A 20 -5.16 -16.63 -3.63
CA GLY A 20 -6.34 -16.90 -2.82
C GLY A 20 -6.44 -18.37 -2.44
N GLU A 21 -6.29 -19.27 -3.42
CA GLU A 21 -6.26 -20.73 -3.21
C GLU A 21 -5.13 -21.17 -2.26
N LYS A 22 -3.99 -20.47 -2.30
CA LYS A 22 -2.86 -20.70 -1.37
C LYS A 22 -3.06 -20.08 0.01
N GLY A 23 -4.19 -19.41 0.25
CA GLY A 23 -4.53 -18.80 1.53
C GLY A 23 -3.82 -17.49 1.83
N CYS A 24 -3.35 -16.77 0.81
CA CYS A 24 -2.76 -15.44 0.98
C CYS A 24 -3.78 -14.48 1.63
N LYS A 25 -3.34 -13.67 2.60
CA LYS A 25 -4.24 -12.81 3.40
C LYS A 25 -4.28 -11.38 2.89
N THR A 26 -3.19 -10.91 2.32
CA THR A 26 -3.09 -9.54 1.80
C THR A 26 -2.30 -9.53 0.52
N CYS A 27 -2.77 -8.77 -0.47
CA CYS A 27 -2.08 -8.59 -1.73
C CYS A 27 -1.93 -7.10 -2.05
N ILE A 28 -0.70 -6.66 -2.31
CA ILE A 28 -0.41 -5.33 -2.84
C ILE A 28 -0.42 -5.44 -4.35
N ILE A 29 -1.34 -4.74 -5.01
CA ILE A 29 -1.42 -4.67 -6.46
C ILE A 29 -0.85 -3.32 -6.88
N LEU A 30 0.27 -3.32 -7.59
CA LEU A 30 0.93 -2.05 -7.87
C LEU A 30 0.35 -1.33 -9.09
N SER A 31 -0.20 -2.07 -10.06
CA SER A 31 -0.86 -1.47 -11.22
C SER A 31 -1.98 -2.36 -11.74
N ALA A 32 -3.14 -1.76 -12.02
CA ALA A 32 -4.24 -2.40 -12.72
C ALA A 32 -5.07 -1.33 -13.46
N PRO A 33 -5.66 -1.65 -14.63
CA PRO A 33 -6.62 -0.78 -15.28
C PRO A 33 -7.96 -0.79 -14.54
N ALA A 34 -8.68 0.34 -14.59
CA ALA A 34 -10.00 0.50 -13.98
C ALA A 34 -10.99 -0.60 -14.37
N SER A 35 -10.90 -1.11 -15.60
CA SER A 35 -11.75 -2.20 -16.10
C SER A 35 -11.62 -3.52 -15.34
N GLN A 36 -10.55 -3.72 -14.56
CA GLN A 36 -10.34 -4.93 -13.75
C GLN A 36 -10.75 -4.75 -12.28
N HIS A 37 -11.12 -3.55 -11.84
CA HIS A 37 -11.31 -3.26 -10.42
C HIS A 37 -12.42 -4.11 -9.78
N GLU A 38 -13.56 -4.26 -10.47
CA GLU A 38 -14.68 -5.07 -9.97
C GLU A 38 -14.29 -6.55 -9.82
N ASP A 39 -13.60 -7.11 -10.82
CA ASP A 39 -13.18 -8.52 -10.81
C ASP A 39 -12.13 -8.79 -9.72
N LEU A 40 -11.16 -7.89 -9.56
CA LEU A 40 -10.13 -8.00 -8.52
C LEU A 40 -10.75 -7.92 -7.12
N ARG A 41 -11.68 -6.98 -6.91
CA ARG A 41 -12.40 -6.84 -5.64
C ARG A 41 -13.25 -8.08 -5.34
N ALA A 42 -13.98 -8.58 -6.34
CA ALA A 42 -14.78 -9.79 -6.18
C ALA A 42 -13.93 -11.02 -5.88
N CYS A 43 -12.78 -11.18 -6.55
CA CYS A 43 -11.82 -12.26 -6.27
C CYS A 43 -11.28 -12.18 -4.84
N ALA A 44 -10.82 -11.01 -4.42
CA ALA A 44 -10.30 -10.80 -3.07
C ALA A 44 -11.36 -11.11 -2.00
N LEU A 45 -12.61 -10.69 -2.21
CA LEU A 45 -13.71 -10.98 -1.30
C LEU A 45 -14.00 -12.48 -1.19
N ARG A 46 -14.02 -13.23 -2.31
CA ARG A 46 -14.22 -14.69 -2.30
C ARG A 46 -13.20 -15.42 -1.45
N HIS A 47 -11.95 -14.96 -1.49
CA HIS A 47 -10.83 -15.59 -0.78
C HIS A 47 -10.54 -14.97 0.60
N ASN A 48 -11.36 -14.01 1.05
CA ASN A 48 -11.15 -13.24 2.27
C ASN A 48 -9.72 -12.65 2.34
N MET A 49 -9.28 -12.09 1.21
CA MET A 49 -7.99 -11.43 1.03
C MET A 49 -8.19 -9.92 1.01
N ARG A 50 -7.30 -9.18 1.66
CA ARG A 50 -7.31 -7.70 1.62
C ARG A 50 -6.41 -7.16 0.50
N LEU A 51 -6.79 -6.06 -0.14
CA LEU A 51 -6.03 -5.44 -1.23
C LEU A 51 -5.52 -4.03 -0.88
N LEU A 52 -4.22 -3.80 -1.10
CA LEU A 52 -3.64 -2.46 -1.14
C LEU A 52 -3.38 -2.07 -2.60
N GLY A 53 -3.79 -0.87 -3.00
CA GLY A 53 -3.81 -0.45 -4.40
C GLY A 53 -5.20 -0.62 -5.05
N PRO A 54 -5.28 -0.75 -6.39
CA PRO A 54 -4.18 -0.72 -7.37
C PRO A 54 -3.56 0.67 -7.56
N ASN A 55 -2.62 0.79 -8.50
CA ASN A 55 -1.98 2.07 -8.90
C ASN A 55 -1.31 2.77 -7.71
N SER A 56 -0.68 1.97 -6.87
CA SER A 56 -0.02 2.37 -5.63
C SER A 56 1.49 2.24 -5.77
N LEU A 57 2.23 3.05 -5.02
CA LEU A 57 3.66 2.86 -4.83
C LEU A 57 3.95 1.59 -4.01
N GLY A 58 3.05 1.19 -3.12
CA GLY A 58 3.17 0.08 -2.19
C GLY A 58 3.35 0.54 -0.73
N LEU A 59 3.99 -0.33 0.06
CA LEU A 59 4.12 -0.18 1.52
C LEU A 59 5.59 -0.22 1.94
N LEU A 60 6.01 0.72 2.78
CA LEU A 60 7.27 0.66 3.50
C LEU A 60 7.02 0.70 5.02
N ALA A 61 7.60 -0.27 5.73
CA ALA A 61 7.47 -0.43 7.17
C ALA A 61 8.88 -0.67 7.78
N PRO A 62 9.68 0.39 7.96
CA PRO A 62 11.11 0.28 8.31
C PRO A 62 11.37 -0.23 9.73
N TRP A 63 10.41 -0.11 10.65
CA TRP A 63 10.51 -0.75 11.97
C TRP A 63 10.48 -2.28 11.85
N GLN A 64 9.76 -2.81 10.86
CA GLN A 64 9.66 -4.22 10.51
C GLN A 64 10.73 -4.65 9.52
N GLY A 65 11.51 -3.71 8.96
CA GLY A 65 12.51 -3.99 7.92
C GLY A 65 11.89 -4.37 6.58
N LEU A 66 10.63 -3.98 6.34
CA LEU A 66 9.89 -4.31 5.12
C LEU A 66 9.87 -3.14 4.15
N ASN A 67 10.28 -3.38 2.91
CA ASN A 67 10.01 -2.54 1.76
C ASN A 67 9.27 -3.38 0.71
N ALA A 68 7.95 -3.21 0.63
CA ALA A 68 7.07 -3.85 -0.34
C ALA A 68 6.50 -2.78 -1.29
N SER A 69 7.42 -2.01 -1.89
CA SER A 69 7.10 -0.88 -2.77
C SER A 69 8.04 -0.84 -3.98
N PHE A 70 7.73 0.03 -4.95
CA PHE A 70 8.65 0.34 -6.05
C PHE A 70 9.76 1.35 -5.69
N SER A 71 9.85 1.79 -4.42
CA SER A 71 10.89 2.72 -4.02
C SER A 71 12.27 2.06 -4.08
N PRO A 72 13.24 2.63 -4.83
CA PRO A 72 14.58 2.08 -4.96
C PRO A 72 15.44 2.30 -3.71
N VAL A 73 14.96 3.09 -2.74
CA VAL A 73 15.75 3.52 -1.59
C VAL A 73 15.11 3.05 -0.29
N PRO A 74 15.90 2.47 0.64
CA PRO A 74 15.41 2.16 1.97
C PRO A 74 15.15 3.45 2.76
N ILE A 75 13.98 3.53 3.39
CA ILE A 75 13.65 4.62 4.30
C ILE A 75 14.17 4.35 5.72
N LYS A 76 14.60 5.40 6.41
CA LYS A 76 15.07 5.31 7.80
C LYS A 76 13.89 5.09 8.75
N ARG A 77 14.14 4.46 9.89
CA ARG A 77 13.16 4.38 10.99
C ARG A 77 12.90 5.78 11.55
N GLY A 78 11.63 6.15 11.67
CA GLY A 78 11.19 7.39 12.28
C GLY A 78 9.84 7.23 12.97
N LYS A 79 9.21 8.34 13.34
CA LYS A 79 7.93 8.35 14.08
C LYS A 79 6.77 8.99 13.31
N LEU A 80 7.00 9.38 12.06
CA LEU A 80 5.98 9.96 11.19
C LEU A 80 5.38 8.84 10.33
N ALA A 81 4.08 8.63 10.36
CA ALA A 81 3.41 7.84 9.35
C ALA A 81 3.00 8.73 8.18
N PHE A 82 3.06 8.20 6.97
CA PHE A 82 2.57 8.87 5.76
C PHE A 82 1.56 7.97 5.05
N ILE A 83 0.40 8.53 4.71
CA ILE A 83 -0.61 7.88 3.88
C ILE A 83 -0.94 8.79 2.71
N SER A 84 -0.95 8.25 1.49
CA SER A 84 -1.30 9.00 0.29
C SER A 84 -2.09 8.19 -0.72
N GLN A 85 -3.15 8.78 -1.27
CA GLN A 85 -3.86 8.23 -2.43
C GLN A 85 -3.11 8.49 -3.76
N SER A 86 -2.21 9.47 -3.78
CA SER A 86 -1.43 9.80 -4.98
C SER A 86 -0.05 9.13 -4.98
N ALA A 87 0.21 8.30 -6.00
CA ALA A 87 1.52 7.70 -6.21
C ALA A 87 2.61 8.74 -6.57
N ALA A 88 2.24 9.79 -7.31
CA ALA A 88 3.18 10.84 -7.71
C ALA A 88 3.64 11.68 -6.49
N VAL A 89 2.70 12.07 -5.63
CA VAL A 89 3.02 12.76 -4.37
C VAL A 89 3.84 11.86 -3.46
N SER A 90 3.50 10.57 -3.39
CA SER A 90 4.27 9.59 -2.61
C SER A 90 5.75 9.57 -3.00
N ASN A 91 6.05 9.48 -4.30
CA ASN A 91 7.44 9.52 -4.78
C ASN A 91 8.14 10.83 -4.41
N THR A 92 7.47 11.97 -4.59
CA THR A 92 8.05 13.27 -4.27
C THR A 92 8.38 13.40 -2.78
N ILE A 93 7.50 12.91 -1.91
CA ILE A 93 7.74 12.93 -0.45
C ILE A 93 8.87 11.98 -0.07
N LEU A 94 9.01 10.83 -0.73
CA LEU A 94 10.14 9.93 -0.49
C LEU A 94 11.48 10.55 -0.88
N ASP A 95 11.56 11.14 -2.07
CA ASP A 95 12.78 11.81 -2.55
C ASP A 95 13.18 12.95 -1.60
N TRP A 96 12.21 13.75 -1.18
CA TRP A 96 12.40 14.82 -0.20
C TRP A 96 12.87 14.28 1.16
N ALA A 97 12.25 13.20 1.64
CA ALA A 97 12.60 12.59 2.93
C ALA A 97 14.02 12.02 2.91
N GLN A 98 14.44 11.40 1.81
CA GLN A 98 15.79 10.91 1.63
C GLN A 98 16.82 12.04 1.71
N GLN A 99 16.59 13.16 1.01
CA GLN A 99 17.50 14.32 1.03
C GLN A 99 17.63 14.95 2.42
N ARG A 100 16.60 14.84 3.25
CA ARG A 100 16.57 15.41 4.61
C ARG A 100 16.86 14.38 5.71
N GLU A 101 17.23 13.17 5.34
CA GLU A 101 17.44 12.06 6.27
C GLU A 101 16.25 11.79 7.21
N MET A 102 15.04 12.10 6.74
CA MET A 102 13.80 11.89 7.47
C MET A 102 13.39 10.41 7.43
N GLY A 103 12.95 9.90 8.57
CA GLY A 103 12.45 8.54 8.72
C GLY A 103 10.95 8.48 8.92
N PHE A 104 10.35 7.34 8.61
CA PHE A 104 8.92 7.08 8.81
C PHE A 104 8.68 5.92 9.78
N SER A 105 7.52 5.89 10.42
CA SER A 105 7.02 4.69 11.09
C SER A 105 6.40 3.74 10.07
N TYR A 106 5.54 4.27 9.21
CA TYR A 106 4.98 3.64 8.02
C TYR A 106 4.92 4.63 6.86
N PHE A 107 5.10 4.15 5.65
CA PHE A 107 4.85 4.90 4.43
C PHE A 107 3.92 4.06 3.55
N ILE A 108 2.68 4.51 3.40
CA ILE A 108 1.60 3.73 2.79
C ILE A 108 1.03 4.52 1.61
N ALA A 109 1.29 4.06 0.39
CA ALA A 109 0.56 4.54 -0.76
C ALA A 109 -0.69 3.68 -0.94
N LEU A 110 -1.86 4.30 -0.92
CA LEU A 110 -3.14 3.63 -1.12
C LEU A 110 -3.45 3.41 -2.60
N GLY A 111 -3.01 4.34 -3.46
CA GLY A 111 -3.45 4.37 -4.86
C GLY A 111 -4.97 4.53 -4.93
N ASP A 112 -5.61 3.71 -5.76
CA ASP A 112 -7.06 3.77 -6.01
C ASP A 112 -7.91 3.22 -4.84
N SER A 113 -7.28 2.70 -3.77
CA SER A 113 -7.96 2.30 -2.52
C SER A 113 -9.15 1.34 -2.74
N LEU A 114 -8.96 0.27 -3.51
CA LEU A 114 -10.04 -0.63 -3.92
C LEU A 114 -10.70 -1.41 -2.75
N ASP A 115 -9.94 -1.59 -1.66
CA ASP A 115 -10.38 -2.30 -0.46
C ASP A 115 -9.79 -1.66 0.81
N ILE A 116 -8.45 -1.61 0.92
CA ILE A 116 -7.83 -0.92 2.05
C ILE A 116 -7.92 0.59 1.86
N ASP A 117 -8.47 1.28 2.86
CA ASP A 117 -8.73 2.73 2.82
C ASP A 117 -8.16 3.45 4.06
N VAL A 118 -8.22 4.77 4.06
CA VAL A 118 -7.56 5.65 5.04
C VAL A 118 -8.12 5.49 6.45
N ASP A 119 -9.41 5.24 6.61
CA ASP A 119 -10.08 5.15 7.91
C ASP A 119 -9.54 3.98 8.74
N GLU A 120 -9.46 2.78 8.16
CA GLU A 120 -8.89 1.62 8.85
C GLU A 120 -7.39 1.77 9.13
N LEU A 121 -6.64 2.43 8.23
CA LEU A 121 -5.23 2.71 8.44
C LEU A 121 -5.01 3.72 9.56
N LEU A 122 -5.84 4.75 9.66
CA LEU A 122 -5.81 5.71 10.76
C LEU A 122 -6.08 5.02 12.09
N ASP A 123 -7.08 4.14 12.12
CA ASP A 123 -7.43 3.36 13.29
C ASP A 123 -6.30 2.44 13.75
N TYR A 124 -5.58 1.83 12.80
CA TYR A 124 -4.39 1.02 13.06
C TYR A 124 -3.24 1.88 13.59
N LEU A 125 -2.89 2.97 12.87
CA LEU A 125 -1.74 3.82 13.19
C LEU A 125 -1.92 4.62 14.48
N ALA A 126 -3.15 5.00 14.83
CA ALA A 126 -3.45 5.68 16.09
C ALA A 126 -3.12 4.82 17.33
N ARG A 127 -3.10 3.50 17.17
CA ARG A 127 -2.76 2.53 18.22
C ARG A 127 -1.30 2.08 18.15
N ASP A 128 -0.55 2.47 17.12
CA ASP A 128 0.84 2.07 16.94
C ASP A 128 1.79 2.94 17.76
N SER A 129 2.46 2.31 18.75
CA SER A 129 3.46 2.97 19.60
C SER A 129 4.67 3.57 18.85
N LYS A 130 4.90 3.18 17.58
CA LYS A 130 5.98 3.74 16.76
C LYS A 130 5.59 4.99 15.99
N THR A 131 4.29 5.27 15.89
CA THR A 131 3.74 6.42 15.18
C THR A 131 3.38 7.53 16.17
N SER A 132 3.92 8.73 15.96
CA SER A 132 3.64 9.91 16.80
C SER A 132 2.88 11.00 16.05
N ALA A 133 2.96 11.01 14.73
CA ALA A 133 2.19 11.90 13.87
C ALA A 133 1.84 11.16 12.57
N ILE A 134 0.73 11.54 11.95
CA ILE A 134 0.27 10.98 10.68
C ILE A 134 0.13 12.15 9.69
N LEU A 135 0.83 12.06 8.58
CA LEU A 135 0.68 12.98 7.44
C LEU A 135 -0.19 12.31 6.39
N LEU A 136 -1.28 12.98 6.02
CA LEU A 136 -2.26 12.49 5.05
C LEU A 136 -2.23 13.34 3.78
N TYR A 137 -2.21 12.68 2.63
CA TYR A 137 -2.54 13.29 1.35
C TYR A 137 -3.73 12.55 0.73
N LEU A 138 -4.89 13.20 0.72
CA LEU A 138 -6.14 12.64 0.23
C LEU A 138 -6.68 13.51 -0.90
N GLU A 139 -7.06 12.87 -2.00
CA GLU A 139 -7.73 13.53 -3.12
C GLU A 139 -9.25 13.44 -2.96
N GLN A 140 -9.75 12.34 -2.39
CA GLN A 140 -11.16 12.09 -2.17
C GLN A 140 -11.38 11.42 -0.81
N LEU A 141 -12.48 11.80 -0.17
CA LEU A 141 -13.02 11.11 1.01
C LEU A 141 -14.18 10.23 0.54
N SER A 142 -14.13 8.96 0.90
CA SER A 142 -15.17 7.96 0.65
C SER A 142 -16.28 8.01 1.70
#